data_AF-A0A932J2H5-F1
#
_entry.id   AF-A0A932J2H5-F1
#
_cell.length_a   1.000
_cell.length_b   1.000
_cell.length_c   1.000
_cell.angle_alpha   90.00
_cell.angle_beta   90.00
_cell.angle_gamma   90.00
#
_symmetry.space_group_name_H-M   'P 1'
#
loop_
_entity.id
_entity.type
_entity.pdbx_description
1 polymer ?
#
loop_
_entity_poly.entity_id
_entity_poly.type
_entity_poly.pdbx_seq_one_letter_code
_entity_poly.pdbx_strand_id
1 'polypeptide(L)'
;MLASGLVGMVGMGLAPAAEAAFNSNQTSVQMFHWSWNNIAKECSSYLGPQGFGAVQISPPNSALKGVNWWDMYQPVDYSVLTSKMGTEAQLQTMINTCHAAGVRVYVDVVGNHLAAGSGTSTAGASFNAATLSYPRFSAPDFHSACDIQASDYGSPGNRNSVMNCRFSSSFCITLI
;
A
#
# COMPACT_ATOMS: atom_id res chain seq x y z
N MET A 1 46.02 54.16 -2.77
CA MET A 1 46.40 52.72 -2.78
C MET A 1 45.28 51.95 -2.09
N LEU A 2 44.96 50.79 -2.65
CA LEU A 2 43.68 50.07 -2.56
C LEU A 2 43.32 49.52 -1.17
N ALA A 3 42.02 49.44 -0.93
CA ALA A 3 41.36 48.81 0.21
C ALA A 3 41.54 47.27 0.20
N SER A 4 41.42 46.63 1.36
CA SER A 4 41.17 45.19 1.45
C SER A 4 40.33 44.89 2.69
N GLY A 5 39.02 44.77 2.49
CA GLY A 5 38.09 44.17 3.44
C GLY A 5 38.01 42.68 3.20
N LEU A 6 38.17 41.87 4.24
CA LEU A 6 37.87 40.44 4.18
C LEU A 6 36.36 40.23 4.28
N VAL A 7 35.75 39.74 3.21
CA VAL A 7 34.40 39.17 3.22
C VAL A 7 34.52 37.71 3.64
N GLY A 8 34.07 37.38 4.84
CA GLY A 8 33.93 35.99 5.29
C GLY A 8 32.76 35.33 4.55
N MET A 9 33.04 34.37 3.67
CA MET A 9 32.01 33.55 3.06
C MET A 9 31.45 32.58 4.11
N VAL A 10 30.21 32.82 4.54
CA VAL A 10 29.43 31.82 5.28
C VAL A 10 29.02 30.73 4.27
N GLY A 11 29.72 29.60 4.31
CA GLY A 11 29.34 28.41 3.57
C GLY A 11 28.01 27.90 4.09
N MET A 12 26.94 28.05 3.31
CA MET A 12 25.68 27.33 3.51
C MET A 12 25.92 25.86 3.17
N GLY A 13 26.46 25.11 4.13
CA GLY A 13 26.47 23.66 4.08
C GLY A 13 25.03 23.17 4.08
N LEU A 14 24.65 22.41 3.06
CA LEU A 14 23.42 21.62 3.07
C LEU A 14 23.56 20.59 4.20
N ALA A 15 22.93 20.85 5.35
CA ALA A 15 22.79 19.85 6.38
C ALA A 15 21.94 18.69 5.81
N PRO A 16 22.34 17.42 5.97
CA PRO A 16 21.47 16.32 5.64
C PRO A 16 20.18 16.47 6.44
N ALA A 17 19.03 16.23 5.79
CA ALA A 17 17.75 16.22 6.49
C ALA A 17 17.87 15.25 7.68
N ALA A 18 17.63 15.76 8.90
CA ALA A 18 17.61 14.92 10.07
C ALA A 18 16.55 13.83 9.83
N GLU A 19 16.98 12.57 9.88
CA GLU A 19 16.07 11.44 9.82
C GLU A 19 15.07 11.63 10.97
N ALA A 20 13.77 11.59 10.65
CA ALA A 20 12.74 11.86 11.64
C ALA A 20 12.94 10.91 12.82
N ALA A 21 13.13 11.46 14.02
CA ALA A 21 13.21 10.66 15.23
C ALA A 21 11.84 10.01 15.47
N PHE A 22 11.70 8.76 15.07
CA PHE A 22 10.46 8.02 15.24
C PHE A 22 10.28 7.58 16.71
N ASN A 23 9.03 7.49 17.13
CA ASN A 23 8.62 6.88 18.39
C ASN A 23 9.08 5.41 18.48
N SER A 24 9.06 4.86 19.70
CA SER A 24 9.26 3.44 19.95
C SER A 24 8.35 2.59 19.06
N ASN A 25 8.89 1.54 18.43
CA ASN A 25 8.14 0.66 17.52
C ASN A 25 7.32 -0.42 18.24
N GLN A 26 7.20 -0.37 19.56
CA GLN A 26 6.52 -1.40 20.35
C GLN A 26 5.00 -1.42 20.17
N THR A 27 4.38 -0.27 19.90
CA THR A 27 2.93 -0.17 19.72
C THR A 27 2.60 0.41 18.35
N SER A 28 1.76 -0.29 17.61
CA SER A 28 1.21 0.16 16.32
C SER A 28 -0.30 -0.04 16.26
N VAL A 29 -0.97 0.68 15.37
CA VAL A 29 -2.42 0.59 15.18
C VAL A 29 -2.77 0.37 13.70
N GLN A 30 -3.74 -0.49 13.43
CA GLN A 30 -4.28 -0.67 12.07
C GLN A 30 -5.40 0.35 11.83
N MET A 31 -5.18 1.24 10.87
CA MET A 31 -6.12 2.30 10.47
C MET A 31 -7.02 1.81 9.33
N PHE A 32 -7.77 0.74 9.61
CA PHE A 32 -8.54 0.01 8.60
C PHE A 32 -9.60 0.90 7.94
N HIS A 33 -9.50 1.10 6.63
CA HIS A 33 -10.47 1.81 5.79
C HIS A 33 -10.62 3.31 6.10
N TRP A 34 -9.69 3.91 6.86
CA TRP A 34 -9.65 5.35 7.08
C TRP A 34 -9.13 6.08 5.84
N SER A 35 -9.66 7.27 5.57
CA SER A 35 -9.10 8.13 4.51
C SER A 35 -7.70 8.60 4.88
N TRP A 36 -6.87 8.87 3.87
CA TRP A 36 -5.50 9.36 4.07
C TRP A 36 -5.46 10.64 4.90
N ASN A 37 -6.40 11.56 4.67
CA ASN A 37 -6.50 12.82 5.41
C ASN A 37 -6.84 12.59 6.89
N ASN A 38 -7.70 11.63 7.21
CA ASN A 38 -8.05 11.32 8.59
C ASN A 38 -6.89 10.67 9.33
N ILE A 39 -6.13 9.78 8.67
CA ILE A 39 -4.92 9.19 9.25
C ILE A 39 -3.85 10.26 9.49
N ALA A 40 -3.63 11.17 8.54
CA ALA A 40 -2.68 12.28 8.70
C ALA A 40 -3.00 13.15 9.93
N LYS A 41 -4.29 13.49 10.08
CA LYS A 41 -4.79 14.22 11.25
C LYS A 41 -4.52 13.43 12.54
N GLU A 42 -4.91 12.16 12.58
CA GLU A 42 -4.76 11.31 13.76
C GLU A 42 -3.29 11.11 14.19
N CYS A 43 -2.39 10.94 13.22
CA CYS A 43 -0.95 10.88 13.45
C CYS A 43 -0.43 12.11 14.20
N SER A 44 -0.82 13.30 13.76
CA SER A 44 -0.34 14.56 14.33
C SER A 44 -1.04 14.95 15.63
N SER A 45 -2.36 14.71 15.75
CA SER A 45 -3.14 15.16 16.90
C SER A 45 -3.13 14.18 18.07
N TYR A 46 -2.88 12.90 17.83
CA TYR A 46 -3.01 11.88 18.87
C TYR A 46 -1.88 10.85 18.87
N LEU A 47 -1.71 10.07 17.79
CA LEU A 47 -0.82 8.91 17.80
C LEU A 47 0.64 9.29 18.07
N GLY A 48 1.15 10.31 17.40
CA GLY A 48 2.49 10.85 17.62
C GLY A 48 2.70 11.30 19.07
N PRO A 49 1.90 12.24 19.59
CA PRO A 49 1.97 12.68 20.99
C PRO A 49 1.82 11.57 22.05
N GLN A 50 1.06 10.52 21.76
CA GLN A 50 0.87 9.37 22.65
C GLN A 50 1.98 8.31 22.52
N GLY A 51 2.96 8.50 21.64
CA GLY A 51 4.10 7.60 21.51
C GLY A 51 3.83 6.34 20.68
N PHE A 52 2.78 6.30 19.86
CA PHE A 52 2.58 5.20 18.91
C PHE A 52 3.71 5.21 17.86
N GLY A 53 4.24 4.02 17.58
CA GLY A 53 5.39 3.83 16.70
C GLY A 53 5.06 3.75 15.23
N ALA A 54 3.85 3.27 14.89
CA ALA A 54 3.43 3.08 13.51
C ALA A 54 1.91 3.02 13.32
N VAL A 55 1.47 3.35 12.11
CA VAL A 55 0.15 3.00 11.59
C VAL A 55 0.28 1.95 10.49
N GLN A 56 -0.59 0.94 10.48
CA GLN A 56 -0.79 0.08 9.31
C GLN A 56 -1.98 0.62 8.50
N ILE A 57 -1.76 0.90 7.22
CA ILE A 57 -2.79 1.41 6.32
C ILE A 57 -3.36 0.29 5.44
N SER A 58 -4.62 0.43 5.04
CA SER A 58 -5.24 -0.43 4.03
C SER A 58 -4.56 -0.30 2.66
N PRO A 59 -4.73 -1.26 1.72
CA PRO A 59 -4.01 -1.27 0.44
C PRO A 59 -4.17 0.02 -0.37
N PRO A 60 -3.08 0.69 -0.78
CA PRO A 60 -3.16 2.00 -1.43
C PRO A 60 -3.27 1.93 -2.96
N ASN A 61 -2.99 0.78 -3.56
CA ASN A 61 -3.05 0.61 -5.01
C ASN A 61 -4.49 0.72 -5.54
N SER A 62 -4.61 0.91 -6.85
CA SER A 62 -5.89 0.87 -7.51
C SER A 62 -6.45 -0.54 -7.49
N ALA A 63 -7.70 -0.65 -7.03
CA ALA A 63 -8.38 -1.92 -6.78
C ALA A 63 -9.80 -1.86 -7.35
N LEU A 64 -10.55 -2.96 -7.24
CA LEU A 64 -11.94 -3.06 -7.68
C LEU A 64 -12.77 -1.86 -7.19
N LYS A 65 -13.46 -1.19 -8.12
CA LYS A 65 -14.42 -0.14 -7.79
C LYS A 65 -15.74 -0.75 -7.31
N GLY A 66 -15.92 -0.79 -5.99
CA GLY A 66 -17.16 -1.23 -5.36
C GLY A 66 -17.45 -0.50 -4.04
N VAL A 67 -18.42 -1.01 -3.28
CA VAL A 67 -18.90 -0.43 -2.01
C VAL A 67 -18.51 -1.24 -0.77
N ASN A 68 -17.96 -2.45 -0.94
CA ASN A 68 -17.63 -3.34 0.16
C ASN A 68 -16.23 -3.05 0.71
N TRP A 69 -15.98 -3.37 1.98
CA TRP A 69 -14.65 -3.20 2.57
C TRP A 69 -13.58 -4.06 1.88
N TRP A 70 -13.96 -5.23 1.39
CA TRP A 70 -13.03 -6.18 0.80
C TRP A 70 -12.63 -5.85 -0.65
N ASP A 71 -13.29 -4.89 -1.30
CA ASP A 71 -12.93 -4.55 -2.69
C ASP A 71 -11.50 -4.00 -2.80
N MET A 72 -10.96 -3.39 -1.74
CA MET A 72 -9.57 -2.91 -1.72
C MET A 72 -8.54 -4.04 -1.69
N TYR A 73 -8.95 -5.24 -1.32
CA TYR A 73 -8.13 -6.45 -1.42
C TYR A 73 -8.20 -7.11 -2.80
N GLN A 74 -8.74 -6.40 -3.80
CA GLN A 74 -8.82 -6.86 -5.19
C GLN A 74 -8.02 -5.93 -6.10
N PRO A 75 -6.67 -6.03 -6.13
CA PRO A 75 -5.84 -5.17 -6.95
C PRO A 75 -6.19 -5.25 -8.44
N VAL A 76 -6.15 -4.11 -9.11
CA VAL A 76 -6.27 -4.03 -10.58
C VAL A 76 -5.01 -3.45 -11.19
N ASP A 77 -4.45 -2.41 -10.56
CA ASP A 77 -3.28 -1.72 -11.08
C ASP A 77 -2.38 -1.19 -9.95
N TYR A 78 -1.15 -1.71 -9.89
CA TYR A 78 -0.13 -1.28 -8.94
C TYR A 78 0.62 0.00 -9.37
N SER A 79 0.46 0.48 -10.62
CA SER A 79 1.05 1.78 -11.04
C SER A 79 0.43 2.95 -10.31
N VAL A 80 -0.84 2.82 -9.94
CA VAL A 80 -1.70 3.94 -9.62
C VAL A 80 -2.13 3.80 -8.18
N LEU A 81 -1.72 4.74 -7.33
CA LEU A 81 -2.03 4.74 -5.90
C LEU A 81 -3.28 5.57 -5.59
N THR A 82 -4.34 5.38 -6.38
CA THR A 82 -5.66 5.96 -6.12
C THR A 82 -6.60 4.85 -5.69
N SER A 83 -6.95 4.83 -4.41
CA SER A 83 -7.79 3.81 -3.78
C SER A 83 -9.07 4.43 -3.22
N LYS A 84 -9.86 3.65 -2.48
CA LYS A 84 -11.03 4.15 -1.75
C LYS A 84 -10.68 5.18 -0.67
N MET A 85 -9.45 5.16 -0.17
CA MET A 85 -8.99 6.01 0.94
C MET A 85 -8.48 7.38 0.47
N GLY A 86 -8.22 7.54 -0.83
CA GLY A 86 -7.79 8.80 -1.43
C GLY A 86 -6.80 8.64 -2.59
N THR A 87 -6.27 9.76 -3.05
CA THR A 87 -5.30 9.84 -4.16
C THR A 87 -3.86 9.62 -3.67
N GLU A 88 -2.94 9.42 -4.62
CA GLU A 88 -1.50 9.27 -4.34
C GLU A 88 -0.92 10.49 -3.63
N ALA A 89 -1.32 11.71 -4.03
CA ALA A 89 -0.88 12.94 -3.39
C ALA A 89 -1.36 13.03 -1.92
N GLN A 90 -2.57 12.56 -1.64
CA GLN A 90 -3.08 12.48 -0.27
C GLN A 90 -2.35 11.41 0.56
N LEU A 91 -2.03 10.27 -0.06
CA LEU A 91 -1.21 9.23 0.57
C LEU A 91 0.18 9.77 0.93
N GLN A 92 0.85 10.45 0.00
CA GLN A 92 2.16 11.08 0.22
C GLN A 92 2.09 12.11 1.36
N THR A 93 1.05 12.95 1.35
CA THR A 93 0.84 13.94 2.42
C THR A 93 0.69 13.25 3.77
N MET A 94 -0.13 12.19 3.84
CA MET A 94 -0.32 11.41 5.06
C MET A 94 0.98 10.80 5.57
N ILE A 95 1.78 10.18 4.69
CA ILE A 95 3.08 9.61 5.05
C ILE A 95 3.99 10.68 5.64
N ASN A 96 4.11 11.83 4.97
CA ASN A 96 4.95 12.93 5.44
C ASN A 96 4.47 13.47 6.80
N THR A 97 3.15 13.62 7.00
CA THR A 97 2.59 14.08 8.27
C THR A 97 2.82 13.07 9.40
N CYS A 98 2.63 11.78 9.15
CA CYS A 98 2.90 10.74 10.14
C CYS A 98 4.39 10.69 10.50
N HIS A 99 5.28 10.75 9.51
CA HIS A 99 6.72 10.78 9.76
C HIS A 99 7.15 12.01 10.57
N ALA A 100 6.60 13.19 10.27
CA ALA A 100 6.86 14.40 11.06
C ALA A 100 6.35 14.30 12.51
N ALA A 101 5.33 13.47 12.77
CA ALA A 101 4.83 13.17 14.11
C ALA A 101 5.54 12.00 14.80
N GLY A 102 6.62 11.46 14.21
CA GLY A 102 7.37 10.33 14.75
C GLY A 102 6.69 8.97 14.54
N VAL A 103 5.67 8.88 13.67
CA VAL A 103 4.88 7.67 13.42
C VAL A 103 5.25 7.08 12.06
N ARG A 104 5.69 5.81 12.02
CA ARG A 104 5.98 5.08 10.77
C ARG A 104 4.68 4.69 10.05
N VAL A 105 4.79 4.41 8.76
CA VAL A 105 3.67 3.89 7.97
C VAL A 105 4.00 2.50 7.44
N TYR A 106 3.19 1.51 7.80
CA TYR A 106 3.24 0.15 7.25
C TYR A 106 2.11 -0.01 6.23
N VAL A 107 2.48 -0.41 5.02
CA VAL A 107 1.54 -0.56 3.91
C VAL A 107 1.07 -2.00 3.82
N ASP A 108 -0.25 -2.20 3.80
CA ASP A 108 -0.83 -3.49 3.42
C ASP A 108 -0.70 -3.68 1.90
N VAL A 109 -0.05 -4.77 1.48
CA VAL A 109 0.21 -5.08 0.06
C VAL A 109 -0.39 -6.43 -0.26
N VAL A 110 -1.34 -6.43 -1.19
CA VAL A 110 -1.91 -7.65 -1.75
C VAL A 110 -1.10 -8.01 -3.00
N GLY A 111 -0.12 -8.90 -2.86
CA GLY A 111 0.71 -9.38 -3.98
C GLY A 111 0.32 -10.76 -4.51
N ASN A 112 -0.63 -11.44 -3.89
CA ASN A 112 -0.95 -12.84 -4.21
C ASN A 112 -1.90 -12.99 -5.41
N HIS A 113 -2.83 -12.05 -5.60
CA HIS A 113 -3.90 -12.18 -6.59
C HIS A 113 -4.35 -10.81 -7.12
N LEU A 114 -5.08 -10.83 -8.24
CA LEU A 114 -5.78 -9.65 -8.78
C LEU A 114 -7.30 -9.78 -8.67
N ALA A 115 -8.00 -8.69 -9.00
CA ALA A 115 -9.44 -8.57 -8.91
C ALA A 115 -10.21 -9.63 -9.71
N ALA A 116 -11.25 -10.16 -9.10
CA ALA A 116 -12.16 -11.11 -9.72
C ALA A 116 -13.17 -10.43 -10.67
N GLY A 117 -13.76 -11.22 -11.57
CA GLY A 117 -14.83 -10.75 -12.45
C GLY A 117 -14.33 -9.75 -13.49
N SER A 118 -15.14 -8.75 -13.81
CA SER A 118 -14.78 -7.71 -14.77
C SER A 118 -15.37 -6.37 -14.36
N GLY A 119 -14.69 -5.28 -14.65
CA GLY A 119 -15.18 -3.95 -14.30
C GLY A 119 -14.12 -2.89 -14.44
N THR A 120 -14.21 -1.87 -13.58
CA THR A 120 -13.26 -0.76 -13.53
C THR A 120 -12.64 -0.67 -12.14
N SER A 121 -11.41 -0.16 -12.08
CA SER A 121 -10.72 0.11 -10.83
C SER A 121 -11.15 1.45 -10.22
N THR A 122 -10.74 1.70 -8.99
CA THR A 122 -10.86 3.00 -8.30
C THR A 122 -10.27 4.17 -9.09
N ALA A 123 -9.27 3.90 -9.94
CA ALA A 123 -8.65 4.88 -10.84
C ALA A 123 -9.24 4.86 -12.27
N GLY A 124 -10.25 4.02 -12.54
CA GLY A 124 -10.95 3.95 -13.82
C GLY A 124 -10.36 2.98 -14.85
N ALA A 125 -9.31 2.22 -14.50
CA ALA A 125 -8.74 1.23 -15.41
C ALA A 125 -9.69 0.02 -15.55
N SER A 126 -9.94 -0.42 -16.78
CA SER A 126 -10.76 -1.61 -17.05
C SER A 126 -9.97 -2.89 -16.81
N PHE A 127 -10.65 -3.95 -16.38
CA PHE A 127 -10.07 -5.29 -16.24
C PHE A 127 -11.10 -6.40 -16.51
N ASN A 128 -10.62 -7.60 -16.85
CA ASN A 128 -11.44 -8.79 -17.04
C ASN A 128 -10.67 -10.07 -16.66
N ALA A 129 -11.06 -10.70 -15.55
CA ALA A 129 -10.48 -11.93 -15.03
C ALA A 129 -10.73 -13.16 -15.92
N ALA A 130 -11.84 -13.20 -16.67
CA ALA A 130 -12.15 -14.32 -17.56
C ALA A 130 -11.18 -14.38 -18.74
N THR A 131 -10.68 -13.22 -19.19
CA THR A 131 -9.66 -13.12 -20.24
C THR A 131 -8.26 -12.83 -19.69
N LEU A 132 -8.09 -12.81 -18.36
CA LEU A 132 -6.84 -12.46 -17.66
C LEU A 132 -6.23 -11.15 -18.17
N SER A 133 -7.07 -10.15 -18.40
CA SER A 133 -6.68 -8.85 -18.95
C SER A 133 -6.74 -7.77 -17.87
N TYR A 134 -5.57 -7.25 -17.52
CA TYR A 134 -5.37 -6.15 -16.57
C TYR A 134 -4.38 -5.15 -17.18
N PRO A 135 -4.29 -3.91 -16.66
CA PRO A 135 -3.41 -2.88 -17.24
C PRO A 135 -1.95 -3.29 -17.42
N ARG A 136 -1.44 -4.18 -16.57
CA ARG A 136 -0.04 -4.65 -16.57
C ARG A 136 0.14 -6.16 -16.56
N PHE A 137 -0.95 -6.91 -16.51
CA PHE A 137 -0.90 -8.37 -16.41
C PHE A 137 -1.79 -8.99 -17.48
N SER A 138 -1.32 -10.10 -18.00
CA SER A 138 -1.90 -10.88 -19.08
C SER A 138 -1.86 -12.36 -18.74
N ALA A 139 -2.51 -13.21 -19.54
CA ALA A 139 -2.64 -14.64 -19.23
C ALA A 139 -1.33 -15.37 -18.83
N PRO A 140 -0.16 -15.11 -19.45
CA PRO A 140 1.12 -15.72 -19.05
C PRO A 140 1.60 -15.37 -17.64
N ASP A 141 1.06 -14.32 -17.02
CA ASP A 141 1.47 -13.83 -15.70
C ASP A 141 0.70 -14.51 -14.56
N PHE A 142 -0.20 -15.46 -14.87
CA PHE A 142 -1.05 -16.15 -13.90
C PHE A 142 -0.79 -17.64 -13.85
N HIS A 143 -1.00 -18.21 -12.67
CA HIS A 143 -1.05 -19.65 -12.51
C HIS A 143 -2.21 -20.24 -13.32
N SER A 144 -2.05 -21.51 -13.71
CA SER A 144 -3.14 -22.30 -14.29
C SER A 144 -4.34 -22.34 -13.35
N ALA A 145 -5.55 -22.37 -13.91
CA ALA A 145 -6.77 -22.37 -13.10
C ALA A 145 -6.90 -23.69 -12.30
N CYS A 146 -6.88 -23.56 -10.97
CA CYS A 146 -7.26 -24.58 -10.00
C CYS A 146 -7.76 -23.89 -8.74
N ASP A 147 -8.50 -24.60 -7.88
CA ASP A 147 -9.07 -24.05 -6.65
C ASP A 147 -8.47 -24.75 -5.43
N ILE A 148 -8.08 -23.97 -4.41
CA ILE A 148 -7.68 -24.53 -3.12
C ILE A 148 -8.87 -25.26 -2.50
N GLN A 149 -8.66 -26.51 -2.09
CA GLN A 149 -9.66 -27.34 -1.42
C GLN A 149 -9.43 -27.36 0.09
N ALA A 150 -10.48 -27.65 0.86
CA ALA A 150 -10.37 -27.78 2.31
C ALA A 150 -9.35 -28.86 2.73
N SER A 151 -9.21 -29.94 1.96
CA SER A 151 -8.21 -30.99 2.18
C SER A 151 -6.77 -30.51 2.04
N ASP A 152 -6.52 -29.41 1.31
CA ASP A 152 -5.17 -28.90 1.09
C ASP A 152 -4.56 -28.27 2.36
N TYR A 153 -5.40 -27.83 3.31
CA TYR A 153 -4.98 -27.29 4.62
C TYR A 153 -4.77 -28.38 5.70
N GLY A 154 -5.07 -29.64 5.39
CA GLY A 154 -5.07 -30.76 6.33
C GLY A 154 -3.68 -31.37 6.59
N SER A 155 -3.67 -32.60 7.11
CA SER A 155 -2.46 -33.43 7.25
C SER A 155 -2.68 -34.83 6.64
N PRO A 156 -1.87 -35.24 5.64
CA PRO A 156 -0.83 -34.45 4.99
C PRO A 156 -1.46 -33.36 4.13
N GLY A 157 -1.05 -32.11 4.33
CA GLY A 157 -1.55 -30.98 3.56
C GLY A 157 -0.96 -30.93 2.15
N ASN A 158 -1.45 -30.03 1.32
CA ASN A 158 -0.99 -29.83 -0.04
C ASN A 158 -0.52 -28.39 -0.25
N ARG A 159 0.73 -28.15 0.19
CA ARG A 159 1.39 -26.84 0.06
C ARG A 159 1.38 -26.32 -1.37
N ASN A 160 1.51 -27.20 -2.37
CA ASN A 160 1.53 -26.80 -3.77
C ASN A 160 0.19 -26.21 -4.20
N SER A 161 -0.93 -26.84 -3.84
CA SER A 161 -2.25 -26.25 -4.10
C SER A 161 -2.44 -24.94 -3.35
N VAL A 162 -2.07 -24.87 -2.06
CA VAL A 162 -2.23 -23.65 -1.25
C VAL A 162 -1.50 -22.44 -1.85
N MET A 163 -0.35 -22.66 -2.51
CA MET A 163 0.47 -21.59 -3.08
C MET A 163 0.11 -21.24 -4.52
N ASN A 164 -0.38 -22.20 -5.31
CA ASN A 164 -0.52 -22.04 -6.75
C ASN A 164 -1.99 -22.03 -7.23
N CYS A 165 -2.93 -22.47 -6.39
CA CYS A 165 -4.35 -22.47 -6.70
C CYS A 165 -5.07 -21.26 -6.11
N ARG A 166 -6.24 -20.96 -6.67
CA ARG A 166 -7.02 -19.76 -6.35
C ARG A 166 -7.60 -19.83 -4.94
N PHE A 167 -7.38 -18.76 -4.18
CA PHE A 167 -8.02 -18.52 -2.89
C PHE A 167 -9.47 -18.09 -3.14
N SER A 168 -10.37 -19.04 -3.38
CA SER A 168 -11.68 -18.88 -4.02
C SER A 168 -11.59 -18.74 -5.54
N SER A 169 -12.49 -19.44 -6.25
CA SER A 169 -12.54 -19.58 -7.72
C SER A 169 -12.58 -18.27 -8.50
N SER A 170 -12.83 -17.17 -7.80
CA SER A 170 -12.95 -15.82 -8.31
C SER A 170 -11.59 -15.11 -8.48
N PHE A 171 -10.56 -15.45 -7.71
CA PHE A 171 -9.31 -14.68 -7.66
C PHE A 171 -8.20 -15.27 -8.54
N CYS A 172 -7.65 -14.46 -9.45
CA CYS A 172 -6.56 -14.89 -10.32
C CYS A 172 -5.21 -14.75 -9.60
N ILE A 173 -4.55 -15.88 -9.32
CA ILE A 173 -3.22 -15.90 -8.67
C ILE A 173 -2.14 -15.54 -9.68
N THR A 174 -1.34 -14.55 -9.35
CA THR A 174 -0.22 -14.05 -10.16
C THR A 174 1.07 -14.82 -9.85
N LEU A 175 1.93 -15.01 -10.86
CA LEU A 175 3.21 -15.74 -10.76
C LEU A 175 4.35 -14.97 -10.06
N ILE A 176 4.03 -13.94 -9.25
CA ILE A 176 5.03 -13.01 -8.68
C ILE A 176 5.94 -13.68 -7.65
#